data_AF-A0A3T0RVD6-F1
#
_entry.id   AF-A0A3T0RVD6-F1
#
_cell.length_a   1.000
_cell.length_b   1.000
_cell.length_c   1.000
_cell.angle_alpha   90.00
_cell.angle_beta   90.00
_cell.angle_gamma   90.00
#
_symmetry.space_group_name_H-M   'P 1'
#
loop_
_entity.id
_entity.type
_entity.pdbx_description
1 polymer ?
#
loop_
_entity_poly.entity_id
_entity_poly.type
_entity_poly.pdbx_seq_one_letter_code
_entity_poly.pdbx_strand_id
1 'polypeptide(L)'
;MNDDSHSSNVPKSSLKSEWTLLLEAFEEEDIPKIKELKAMPREFLNEAVQQTMRELSDQKHTLFQQIEAVKSQIEETHVVIENLELVGSATDDAHERIADLHDQGKSLTETIDVLDEKIKKVRSLAG
;
A
#
# COMPACT_ATOMS: atom_id res chain seq x y z
N MET A 1 -20.04 11.64 60.03
CA MET A 1 -19.07 12.39 59.22
C MET A 1 -17.84 11.51 59.09
N ASN A 2 -17.61 11.00 57.88
CA ASN A 2 -16.29 10.75 57.27
C ASN A 2 -16.61 10.24 55.86
N ASP A 3 -16.70 11.21 54.97
CA ASP A 3 -16.38 11.07 53.56
C ASP A 3 -14.91 10.64 53.46
N ASP A 4 -14.60 9.67 52.61
CA ASP A 4 -13.38 9.73 51.80
C ASP A 4 -13.40 8.62 50.76
N SER A 5 -13.72 9.09 49.56
CA SER A 5 -13.65 8.40 48.29
C SER A 5 -12.22 7.94 48.00
N HIS A 6 -11.94 6.64 48.07
CA HIS A 6 -10.73 6.07 47.48
C HIS A 6 -10.92 5.86 45.97
N SER A 7 -10.63 6.95 45.27
CA SER A 7 -10.24 7.04 43.87
C SER A 7 -9.48 5.79 43.39
N SER A 8 -10.00 5.18 42.32
CA SER A 8 -9.33 4.11 41.57
C SER A 8 -8.00 4.62 41.00
N ASN A 9 -6.90 4.25 41.64
CA ASN A 9 -5.55 4.44 41.10
C ASN A 9 -5.32 3.42 39.98
N VAL A 10 -5.88 3.69 38.79
CA VAL A 10 -5.37 3.10 37.55
C VAL A 10 -4.12 3.91 37.19
N PRO A 11 -2.92 3.31 37.10
CA PRO A 11 -1.72 4.03 36.73
C PRO A 11 -1.90 4.62 35.33
N LYS A 12 -1.85 5.96 35.22
CA LYS A 12 -1.94 6.68 33.93
C LYS A 12 -0.87 6.26 32.91
N SER A 13 0.15 5.51 33.33
CA SER A 13 1.16 4.90 32.47
C SER A 13 0.68 3.66 31.71
N SER A 14 -0.31 2.89 32.21
CA SER A 14 -0.81 1.69 31.52
C SER A 14 -1.64 2.07 30.30
N LEU A 15 -2.51 3.08 30.44
CA LEU A 15 -3.29 3.55 29.30
C LEU A 15 -2.35 4.05 28.20
N LYS A 16 -1.35 4.88 28.52
CA LYS A 16 -0.44 5.41 27.51
C LYS A 16 0.36 4.29 26.81
N SER A 17 0.79 3.26 27.53
CA SER A 17 1.44 2.10 26.92
C SER A 17 0.49 1.25 26.08
N GLU A 18 -0.77 1.11 26.50
CA GLU A 18 -1.80 0.39 25.74
C GLU A 18 -2.19 1.15 24.47
N TRP A 19 -2.26 2.48 24.52
CA TRP A 19 -2.45 3.35 23.35
C TRP A 19 -1.23 3.35 22.43
N THR A 20 0.00 3.28 22.97
CA THR A 20 1.20 3.10 22.16
C THR A 20 1.22 1.74 21.46
N LEU A 21 0.88 0.65 22.15
CA LEU A 21 0.76 -0.68 21.55
C LEU A 21 -0.36 -0.75 20.50
N LEU A 22 -1.46 -0.03 20.72
CA LEU A 22 -2.56 0.08 19.75
C LEU A 22 -2.14 0.88 18.51
N LEU A 23 -1.45 2.01 18.71
CA LEU A 23 -0.90 2.83 17.61
C LEU A 23 0.19 2.07 16.85
N GLU A 24 1.05 1.33 17.55
CA GLU A 24 2.02 0.42 16.96
C GLU A 24 1.28 -0.65 16.16
N ALA A 25 0.23 -1.30 16.69
CA ALA A 25 -0.56 -2.29 15.95
C ALA A 25 -1.17 -1.74 14.65
N PHE A 26 -1.53 -0.45 14.59
CA PHE A 26 -1.97 0.22 13.37
C PHE A 26 -0.80 0.61 12.42
N GLU A 27 0.41 0.83 12.93
CA GLU A 27 1.63 1.01 12.12
C GLU A 27 2.21 -0.32 11.60
N GLU A 28 1.91 -1.43 12.29
CA GLU A 28 2.51 -2.73 12.09
C GLU A 28 1.91 -3.55 10.94
N GLU A 29 0.81 -3.10 10.33
CA GLU A 29 0.02 -3.96 9.45
C GLU A 29 0.63 -4.22 8.07
N ASP A 30 1.81 -3.68 7.69
CA ASP A 30 2.24 -3.98 6.32
C ASP A 30 3.71 -4.03 5.92
N ILE A 31 4.71 -4.17 6.82
CA ILE A 31 6.06 -4.53 6.32
C ILE A 31 6.91 -5.29 7.35
N PRO A 32 6.81 -6.63 7.41
CA PRO A 32 7.73 -7.49 8.18
C PRO A 32 9.21 -7.12 7.93
N LYS A 33 9.54 -6.81 6.67
CA LYS A 33 10.88 -6.45 6.22
C LYS A 33 11.41 -5.13 6.82
N ILE A 34 10.57 -4.15 7.15
CA ILE A 34 11.03 -2.91 7.81
C ILE A 34 11.36 -3.14 9.28
N LYS A 35 10.59 -3.98 9.99
CA LYS A 35 10.89 -4.33 11.39
C LYS A 35 12.22 -5.06 11.50
N GLU A 36 12.46 -6.00 10.58
CA GLU A 36 13.72 -6.73 10.47
C GLU A 36 14.91 -5.79 10.22
N LEU A 37 14.76 -4.81 9.32
CA LEU A 37 15.78 -3.78 9.07
C LEU A 37 16.06 -2.94 10.32
N LYS A 38 15.03 -2.51 11.06
CA LYS A 38 15.20 -1.73 12.30
C LYS A 38 15.96 -2.49 13.40
N ALA A 39 15.86 -3.82 13.44
CA ALA A 39 16.55 -4.66 14.41
C ALA A 39 17.99 -5.04 14.01
N MET A 40 18.41 -4.68 12.79
CA MET A 40 19.70 -5.10 12.23
C MET A 40 20.87 -4.27 12.79
N PRO A 41 22.05 -4.87 13.06
CA PRO A 41 23.24 -4.12 13.43
C PRO A 41 23.62 -3.11 12.34
N ARG A 42 24.10 -1.91 12.74
CA ARG A 42 24.42 -0.80 11.82
C ARG A 42 25.37 -1.17 10.69
N GLU A 43 26.27 -2.12 10.94
CA GLU A 43 27.26 -2.61 9.98
C GLU A 43 26.63 -3.27 8.75
N PHE A 44 25.46 -3.90 8.91
CA PHE A 44 24.72 -4.57 7.85
C PHE A 44 23.52 -3.76 7.34
N LEU A 45 23.09 -2.74 8.11
CA LEU A 45 21.90 -1.95 7.83
C LEU A 45 21.95 -1.26 6.47
N ASN A 46 23.10 -0.67 6.10
CA ASN A 46 23.23 0.04 4.82
C ASN A 46 23.06 -0.89 3.61
N GLU A 47 23.67 -2.08 3.66
CA GLU A 47 23.56 -3.06 2.58
C GLU A 47 22.12 -3.60 2.48
N ALA A 48 21.50 -3.92 3.61
CA ALA A 48 20.14 -4.42 3.66
C ALA A 48 19.09 -3.37 3.24
N VAL A 49 19.31 -2.09 3.58
CA VAL A 49 18.49 -0.96 3.11
C VAL A 49 18.62 -0.80 1.60
N GLN A 50 19.85 -0.82 1.06
CA GLN A 50 20.05 -0.73 -0.39
C GLN A 50 19.39 -1.88 -1.14
N GLN A 51 19.53 -3.11 -0.62
CA GLN A 51 18.91 -4.28 -1.22
C GLN A 51 17.38 -4.20 -1.20
N THR A 52 16.80 -3.81 -0.07
CA THR A 52 15.35 -3.64 0.06
C THR A 52 14.83 -2.51 -0.84
N MET A 53 15.56 -1.40 -0.97
CA MET A 53 15.19 -0.33 -1.90
C MET A 53 15.21 -0.78 -3.35
N ARG A 54 16.18 -1.62 -3.76
CA ARG A 54 16.20 -2.19 -5.12
C ARG A 54 14.96 -3.03 -5.38
N GLU A 55 14.65 -3.96 -4.49
CA GLU A 55 13.48 -4.84 -4.63
C GLU A 55 12.17 -4.07 -4.68
N LEU A 56 11.98 -3.06 -3.82
CA LEU A 56 10.79 -2.20 -3.85
C LEU A 56 10.70 -1.38 -5.14
N SER A 57 11.84 -0.94 -5.67
CA SER A 57 11.89 -0.20 -6.94
C SER A 57 11.56 -1.11 -8.13
N ASP A 58 12.04 -2.35 -8.12
CA ASP A 58 11.73 -3.35 -9.15
C ASP A 58 10.24 -3.70 -9.12
N GLN A 59 9.66 -3.92 -7.94
CA GLN A 59 8.22 -4.14 -7.77
C GLN A 59 7.40 -2.97 -8.31
N LYS A 60 7.78 -1.73 -7.97
CA LYS A 60 7.12 -0.53 -8.50
C LYS A 60 7.21 -0.44 -10.03
N HIS A 61 8.36 -0.79 -10.61
CA HIS A 61 8.51 -0.84 -12.05
C HIS A 61 7.58 -1.88 -12.70
N THR A 62 7.46 -3.07 -12.12
CA THR A 62 6.52 -4.09 -12.58
C THR A 62 5.06 -3.61 -12.53
N LEU A 63 4.65 -2.93 -11.46
CA LEU A 63 3.29 -2.38 -11.36
C LEU A 63 3.03 -1.33 -12.44
N PHE A 64 3.99 -0.48 -12.77
CA PHE A 64 3.84 0.46 -13.89
C PHE A 64 3.69 -0.26 -15.23
N GLN A 65 4.44 -1.32 -15.48
CA GLN A 65 4.26 -2.14 -16.70
C GLN A 65 2.85 -2.73 -16.78
N GLN A 66 2.29 -3.18 -15.65
CA GLN A 66 0.92 -3.68 -15.58
C GLN A 66 -0.11 -2.57 -15.85
N ILE A 67 0.10 -1.36 -15.34
CA ILE A 67 -0.75 -0.20 -15.64
C ILE A 67 -0.73 0.13 -17.14
N GLU A 68 0.44 0.13 -17.77
CA GLU A 68 0.55 0.34 -19.22
C GLU A 68 -0.18 -0.75 -20.02
N ALA A 69 -0.10 -2.00 -19.58
CA ALA A 69 -0.87 -3.09 -20.19
C ALA A 69 -2.39 -2.89 -20.05
N VAL A 70 -2.86 -2.44 -18.88
CA VAL A 70 -4.29 -2.11 -18.66
C VAL A 70 -4.73 -0.97 -19.58
N LYS A 71 -3.92 0.08 -19.72
CA LYS A 71 -4.21 1.19 -20.65
C LYS A 71 -4.34 0.71 -22.09
N SER A 72 -3.40 -0.10 -22.56
CA SER A 72 -3.45 -0.70 -23.91
C SER A 72 -4.74 -1.50 -24.10
N GLN A 73 -5.14 -2.29 -23.11
CA GLN A 73 -6.38 -3.08 -23.18
C GLN A 73 -7.64 -2.20 -23.22
N ILE A 74 -7.65 -1.06 -22.52
CA ILE A 74 -8.75 -0.09 -22.58
C ILE A 74 -8.84 0.51 -24.00
N GLU A 75 -7.72 0.92 -24.57
CA GLU A 75 -7.67 1.45 -25.94
C GLU A 75 -8.16 0.42 -26.98
N GLU A 76 -7.69 -0.82 -26.88
CA GLU A 76 -8.17 -1.93 -27.72
C GLU A 76 -9.68 -2.16 -27.58
N THR A 77 -10.19 -2.11 -26.34
CA THR A 77 -11.63 -2.31 -26.07
C THR A 77 -12.46 -1.15 -26.62
N HIS A 78 -11.95 0.09 -26.59
CA HIS A 78 -12.59 1.22 -27.26
C HIS A 78 -12.72 1.02 -28.78
N VAL A 79 -11.66 0.53 -29.43
CA VAL A 79 -11.71 0.20 -30.87
C VAL A 79 -12.77 -0.88 -31.15
N VAL A 80 -12.92 -1.86 -30.25
CA VAL A 80 -13.98 -2.88 -30.37
C VAL A 80 -15.36 -2.25 -30.25
N ILE A 81 -15.59 -1.34 -29.30
CA ILE A 81 -16.86 -0.61 -29.15
C ILE A 81 -17.19 0.15 -30.44
N GLU A 82 -16.25 0.95 -30.96
CA GLU A 82 -16.46 1.71 -32.20
C GLU A 82 -16.88 0.80 -33.37
N ASN A 83 -16.23 -0.35 -33.52
CA ASN A 83 -16.58 -1.32 -34.55
C ASN A 83 -17.96 -1.95 -34.34
N LEU A 84 -18.33 -2.27 -33.11
CA LEU A 84 -19.64 -2.83 -32.77
C LEU A 84 -20.76 -1.81 -33.03
N GLU A 85 -20.55 -0.55 -32.68
CA GLU A 85 -21.48 0.55 -32.96
C GLU A 85 -21.70 0.74 -34.47
N LEU A 86 -20.63 0.68 -35.26
CA LEU A 86 -20.71 0.81 -36.73
C LEU A 86 -21.57 -0.27 -37.37
N VAL A 87 -21.58 -1.50 -36.82
CA VAL A 87 -22.40 -2.60 -37.32
C VAL A 87 -23.76 -2.71 -36.62
N GLY A 88 -24.07 -1.83 -35.67
CA GLY A 88 -25.31 -1.82 -34.90
C GLY A 88 -25.44 -2.97 -33.91
N SER A 89 -24.31 -3.51 -33.43
CA SER A 89 -24.27 -4.55 -32.41
C SER A 89 -24.32 -3.96 -31.00
N ALA A 90 -24.70 -4.77 -30.00
CA ALA A 90 -24.62 -4.40 -28.60
C ALA A 90 -23.15 -4.22 -28.15
N THR A 91 -22.92 -3.26 -27.26
CA THR A 91 -21.60 -2.89 -26.71
C THR A 91 -21.49 -3.08 -25.20
N ASP A 92 -22.56 -3.55 -24.54
CA ASP A 92 -22.67 -3.62 -23.08
C ASP A 92 -21.50 -4.41 -22.46
N ASP A 93 -21.18 -5.58 -23.00
CA ASP A 93 -20.06 -6.43 -22.52
C ASP A 93 -18.70 -5.72 -22.61
N ALA A 94 -18.49 -4.91 -23.66
CA ALA A 94 -17.24 -4.17 -23.86
C ALA A 94 -17.15 -2.98 -22.89
N HIS A 95 -18.27 -2.34 -22.57
CA HIS A 95 -18.33 -1.31 -21.53
C HIS A 95 -18.09 -1.88 -20.13
N GLU A 96 -18.66 -3.04 -19.81
CA GLU A 96 -18.39 -3.76 -18.56
C GLU A 96 -16.91 -4.11 -18.45
N ARG A 97 -16.31 -4.59 -19.54
CA ARG A 97 -14.86 -4.87 -19.58
C ARG A 97 -14.00 -3.64 -19.31
N ILE A 98 -14.37 -2.47 -19.82
CA ILE A 98 -13.66 -1.21 -19.53
C ILE A 98 -13.80 -0.84 -18.05
N ALA A 99 -14.96 -1.03 -17.44
CA ALA A 99 -15.16 -0.77 -16.01
C ALA A 99 -14.26 -1.67 -15.15
N ASP A 100 -14.18 -2.96 -15.46
CA ASP A 100 -13.28 -3.90 -14.78
C ASP A 100 -11.81 -3.49 -14.91
N LEU A 101 -11.39 -3.08 -16.12
CA LEU A 101 -10.02 -2.63 -16.37
C LEU A 101 -9.69 -1.35 -15.60
N HIS A 102 -10.65 -0.43 -15.48
CA HIS A 102 -10.50 0.77 -14.69
C HIS A 102 -10.32 0.46 -13.20
N ASP A 103 -11.12 -0.45 -12.65
CA ASP A 103 -11.00 -0.89 -11.26
C ASP A 103 -9.67 -1.61 -10.98
N GLN A 104 -9.19 -2.42 -11.93
CA GLN A 104 -7.85 -3.00 -11.88
C GLN A 104 -6.76 -1.92 -11.87
N GLY A 105 -6.84 -0.93 -12.76
CA GLY A 105 -5.90 0.19 -12.81
C GLY A 105 -5.86 1.00 -11.51
N LYS A 106 -7.03 1.22 -10.89
CA LYS A 106 -7.14 1.87 -9.58
C LYS A 106 -6.43 1.06 -8.48
N SER A 107 -6.69 -0.24 -8.40
CA SER A 107 -6.03 -1.13 -7.42
C SER A 107 -4.51 -1.16 -7.56
N LEU A 108 -4.00 -1.18 -8.81
CA LEU A 108 -2.57 -1.10 -9.09
C LEU A 108 -1.97 0.24 -8.61
N THR A 109 -2.69 1.35 -8.82
CA THR A 109 -2.25 2.67 -8.38
C THR A 109 -2.20 2.79 -6.86
N GLU A 110 -3.21 2.29 -6.15
CA GLU A 110 -3.22 2.22 -4.68
C GLU A 110 -2.04 1.40 -4.15
N THR A 111 -1.68 0.31 -4.84
CA THR A 111 -0.52 -0.52 -4.48
C THR A 111 0.80 0.24 -4.67
N ILE A 112 0.91 1.08 -5.71
CA ILE A 112 2.09 1.94 -5.94
C ILE A 112 2.23 2.97 -4.82
N ASP A 113 1.13 3.59 -4.40
CA ASP A 113 1.14 4.57 -3.30
C ASP A 113 1.65 3.92 -2.01
N VAL A 114 1.20 2.70 -1.73
CA VAL A 114 1.71 1.89 -0.62
C VAL A 114 3.21 1.67 -0.75
N LEU A 115 3.70 1.20 -1.92
CA LEU A 115 5.14 1.00 -2.16
C LEU A 115 5.96 2.28 -1.98
N ASP A 116 5.44 3.44 -2.39
CA ASP A 116 6.12 4.73 -2.21
C ASP A 116 6.27 5.08 -0.73
N GLU A 117 5.26 4.81 0.09
CA GLU A 117 5.38 4.94 1.54
C GLU A 117 6.41 3.93 2.11
N LYS A 118 6.45 2.69 1.61
CA LYS A 118 7.48 1.71 2.01
C LYS A 118 8.90 2.22 1.68
N ILE A 119 9.11 2.75 0.48
CA ILE A 119 10.41 3.29 0.03
C ILE A 119 10.82 4.49 0.89
N LYS A 120 9.90 5.42 1.20
CA LYS A 120 10.18 6.56 2.09
C LYS A 120 10.62 6.09 3.47
N LYS A 121 9.90 5.12 4.05
CA LYS A 121 10.23 4.53 5.37
C LYS A 121 11.60 3.85 5.33
N VAL A 122 11.89 3.01 4.34
CA VAL A 122 13.20 2.34 4.20
C VAL A 122 14.34 3.34 4.05
N ARG A 123 14.16 4.38 3.22
CA ARG A 123 15.17 5.43 3.03
C ARG A 123 15.47 6.18 4.33
N SER A 124 14.46 6.41 5.17
CA SER A 124 14.64 7.08 6.47
C SER A 124 15.50 6.27 7.47
N LEU A 125 15.70 4.97 7.25
CA LEU A 125 16.54 4.13 8.11
C LEU A 125 18.04 4.21 7.79
N ALA A 126 18.40 4.71 6.60
CA ALA A 126 19.79 4.89 6.19
C ALA A 126 20.34 6.30 6.46
N GLY A 127 19.52 7.23 6.95
CA GLY A 127 19.91 8.57 7.39
C GLY A 127 20.03 8.66 8.90
#